data_AF-A0A9E3Y6Y2-F1
#
_entry.id   AF-A0A9E3Y6Y2-F1
#
_cell.length_a   1.000
_cell.length_b   1.000
_cell.length_c   1.000
_cell.angle_alpha   90.00
_cell.angle_beta   90.00
_cell.angle_gamma   90.00
#
_symmetry.space_group_name_H-M   'P 1'
#
loop_
_entity.id
_entity.type
_entity.pdbx_description
1 polymer ?
#
loop_
_entity_poly.entity_id
_entity_poly.type
_entity_poly.pdbx_seq_one_letter_code
_entity_poly.pdbx_strand_id
1 'polypeptide(L)'
;MITIEAPRVAGRQRAREDVSHLDLGPGSVVVVRFPERSAATPSYLDELILAVCLEGGARLTLKSLSERAKTVALESADRLGVSEQLEVSV
;
A
#
# COMPACT_ATOMS: atom_id res chain seq x y z
N MET A 1 1.14 -12.26 8.68
CA MET A 1 1.69 -11.62 7.47
C MET A 1 0.80 -12.00 6.29
N ILE A 2 0.25 -11.03 5.59
CA ILE A 2 -0.67 -11.19 4.46
C ILE A 2 0.04 -10.68 3.21
N THR A 3 -0.08 -11.38 2.07
CA THR A 3 0.53 -10.95 0.81
C THR A 3 -0.53 -10.79 -0.26
N ILE A 4 -0.47 -9.67 -0.99
CA ILE A 4 -1.39 -9.31 -2.07
C ILE A 4 -0.56 -8.98 -3.31
N GLU A 5 -1.02 -9.39 -4.48
CA GLU A 5 -0.47 -8.94 -5.75
C GLU A 5 -1.24 -7.72 -6.24
N ALA A 6 -0.53 -6.63 -6.54
CA ALA A 6 -1.16 -5.43 -7.05
C ALA A 6 -1.73 -5.70 -8.46
N PRO A 7 -2.95 -5.21 -8.74
CA PRO A 7 -3.53 -5.27 -10.08
C PRO A 7 -2.77 -4.37 -11.06
N ARG A 8 -2.77 -4.74 -12.35
CA ARG A 8 -2.02 -4.03 -13.40
C ARG A 8 -2.34 -2.54 -13.50
N VAL A 9 -3.60 -2.15 -13.35
CA VAL A 9 -4.04 -0.75 -13.26
C VAL A 9 -5.19 -0.71 -12.27
N ALA A 10 -5.09 0.15 -11.26
CA ALA A 10 -6.12 0.33 -10.26
C ALA A 10 -6.12 1.74 -9.71
N GLY A 11 -7.25 2.13 -9.12
CA GLY A 11 -7.41 3.37 -8.35
C GLY A 11 -7.98 3.08 -6.96
N ARG A 12 -8.50 4.11 -6.29
CA ARG A 12 -8.97 4.04 -4.89
C ARG A 12 -9.89 2.87 -4.58
N GLN A 13 -10.99 2.74 -5.33
CA GLN A 13 -12.00 1.70 -5.06
C GLN A 13 -11.37 0.31 -5.01
N ARG A 14 -10.49 0.01 -5.98
CA ARG A 14 -9.85 -1.30 -6.06
C ARG A 14 -8.88 -1.54 -4.90
N ALA A 15 -8.12 -0.52 -4.48
CA ALA A 15 -7.25 -0.63 -3.30
C ALA A 15 -8.05 -1.04 -2.06
N ARG A 16 -9.24 -0.44 -1.86
CA ARG A 16 -10.13 -0.83 -0.74
C ARG A 16 -10.64 -2.26 -0.89
N GLU A 17 -11.08 -2.66 -2.07
CA GLU A 17 -11.57 -4.02 -2.31
C GLU A 17 -10.49 -5.08 -2.03
N ASP A 18 -9.24 -4.80 -2.41
CA ASP A 18 -8.11 -5.70 -2.20
C ASP A 18 -7.80 -5.93 -0.70
N VAL A 19 -8.20 -5.01 0.20
CA VAL A 19 -7.91 -5.09 1.64
C VAL A 19 -9.14 -5.16 2.55
N SER A 20 -10.37 -4.97 2.03
CA SER A 20 -11.60 -4.85 2.83
C SER A 20 -12.00 -6.11 3.58
N HIS A 21 -11.53 -7.26 3.12
CA HIS A 21 -11.80 -8.57 3.70
C HIS A 21 -10.72 -9.03 4.68
N LEU A 22 -9.67 -8.22 4.87
CA LEU A 22 -8.57 -8.53 5.77
C LEU A 22 -8.91 -8.09 7.19
N ASP A 23 -8.67 -8.97 8.15
CA ASP A 23 -8.71 -8.63 9.57
C ASP A 23 -7.40 -7.93 9.93
N LEU A 24 -7.41 -6.60 9.84
CA LEU A 24 -6.24 -5.75 10.10
C LEU A 24 -6.27 -5.25 11.55
N GLY A 25 -5.10 -5.25 12.17
CA GLY A 25 -4.91 -4.68 13.49
C GLY A 25 -3.44 -4.48 13.84
N PRO A 26 -3.15 -3.86 15.00
CA PRO A 26 -1.79 -3.63 15.46
C PRO A 26 -0.95 -4.92 15.47
N GLY A 27 0.21 -4.88 14.82
CA GLY A 27 1.10 -6.04 14.66
C GLY A 27 0.88 -6.84 13.37
N SER A 28 -0.20 -6.57 12.64
CA SER A 28 -0.40 -7.12 11.29
C SER A 28 0.62 -6.52 10.31
N VAL A 29 1.03 -7.33 9.33
CA VAL A 29 1.92 -6.93 8.25
C VAL A 29 1.29 -7.34 6.94
N VAL A 30 1.01 -6.36 6.08
CA VAL A 30 0.50 -6.53 4.72
C VAL A 30 1.64 -6.25 3.75
N VAL A 31 1.89 -7.19 2.83
CA VAL A 31 2.90 -7.06 1.79
C VAL A 31 2.20 -6.96 0.45
N VAL A 32 2.40 -5.88 -0.28
CA VAL A 32 1.85 -5.70 -1.63
C VAL A 32 2.98 -5.73 -2.65
N ARG A 33 2.92 -6.68 -3.58
CA ARG A 33 3.91 -6.83 -4.65
C ARG A 33 3.40 -6.20 -5.94
N PHE A 34 4.20 -5.33 -6.55
CA PHE A 34 3.90 -4.71 -7.84
C PHE A 34 4.66 -5.43 -8.95
N PRO A 35 4.03 -6.32 -9.73
CA PRO A 35 4.69 -7.00 -10.85
C PRO A 35 5.13 -5.98 -11.92
N GLU A 36 6.09 -6.36 -12.80
CA GLU A 36 6.73 -5.48 -13.80
C GLU A 36 5.77 -4.69 -14.73
N ARG A 37 4.48 -5.03 -14.77
CA ARG A 37 3.44 -4.37 -15.57
C ARG A 37 2.36 -3.67 -14.73
N SER A 38 2.60 -3.47 -13.44
CA SER A 38 1.67 -2.80 -12.54
C SER A 38 1.92 -1.30 -12.52
N ALA A 39 0.92 -0.53 -12.95
CA ALA A 39 0.87 0.89 -12.72
C ALA A 39 0.41 1.13 -11.28
N ALA A 40 1.39 1.36 -10.39
CA ALA A 40 1.14 1.89 -9.05
C ALA A 40 0.66 3.34 -9.17
N THR A 41 -0.64 3.54 -9.44
CA THR A 41 -1.20 4.87 -9.56
C THR A 41 -1.15 5.59 -8.21
N PRO A 42 -0.99 6.92 -8.18
CA PRO A 42 -1.01 7.66 -6.91
C PRO A 42 -2.29 7.42 -6.11
N SER A 43 -3.44 7.36 -6.78
CA SER A 43 -4.72 7.17 -6.11
C SER A 43 -4.88 5.76 -5.52
N TYR A 44 -4.26 4.73 -6.11
CA TYR A 44 -4.21 3.40 -5.52
C TYR A 44 -3.29 3.36 -4.29
N LEU A 45 -2.10 3.94 -4.40
CA LEU A 45 -1.12 3.99 -3.30
C LEU A 45 -1.66 4.75 -2.08
N ASP A 46 -2.21 5.94 -2.30
CA ASP A 46 -2.81 6.77 -1.24
C ASP A 46 -3.87 5.99 -0.45
N GLU A 47 -4.78 5.33 -1.18
CA GLU A 47 -5.89 4.61 -0.58
C GLU A 47 -5.44 3.33 0.14
N LEU A 48 -4.45 2.63 -0.43
CA LEU A 48 -3.87 1.45 0.19
C LEU A 48 -3.18 1.79 1.52
N ILE A 49 -2.42 2.89 1.55
CA ILE A 49 -1.74 3.39 2.76
C ILE A 49 -2.77 3.83 3.80
N LEU A 50 -3.79 4.58 3.37
CA LEU A 50 -4.89 4.99 4.24
C LEU A 50 -5.59 3.77 4.88
N ALA A 51 -6.04 2.83 4.06
CA ALA A 51 -6.82 1.69 4.51
C ALA A 51 -6.00 0.72 5.40
N VAL A 52 -4.75 0.45 5.03
CA VAL A 52 -3.92 -0.52 5.76
C VAL A 52 -3.28 0.09 7.00
N CYS A 53 -2.63 1.25 6.85
CA CYS A 53 -1.83 1.83 7.92
C CYS A 53 -2.69 2.64 8.89
N LEU A 54 -3.46 3.62 8.38
CA LEU A 54 -4.18 4.55 9.23
C LEU A 54 -5.48 3.95 9.77
N GLU A 55 -6.33 3.39 8.90
CA GLU A 55 -7.61 2.79 9.30
C GLU A 55 -7.40 1.41 9.94
N GLY A 56 -6.54 0.58 9.33
CA GLY A 56 -6.28 -0.80 9.79
C GLY A 56 -5.23 -0.94 10.89
N GLY A 57 -4.44 0.10 11.18
CA GLY A 57 -3.38 0.06 12.20
C GLY A 57 -2.26 -0.96 11.90
N ALA A 58 -2.15 -1.43 10.67
CA ALA A 58 -1.20 -2.46 10.25
C ALA A 58 0.06 -1.85 9.62
N ARG A 59 1.13 -2.64 9.54
CA ARG A 59 2.30 -2.28 8.73
C ARG A 59 2.07 -2.66 7.27
N LEU A 60 2.56 -1.83 6.36
CA LEU A 60 2.47 -2.02 4.92
C LEU A 60 3.87 -2.07 4.31
N THR A 61 4.19 -3.16 3.61
CA THR A 61 5.41 -3.29 2.82
C THR A 61 5.05 -3.31 1.34
N LEU A 62 5.54 -2.34 0.59
CA LEU A 62 5.36 -2.26 -0.86
C LEU A 62 6.64 -2.74 -1.56
N LYS A 63 6.53 -3.79 -2.38
CA LYS A 63 7.68 -4.40 -3.08
C LYS A 63 7.60 -4.22 -4.58
N SER A 64 8.76 -4.08 -5.22
CA SER A 64 8.89 -3.97 -6.68
C SER A 64 8.24 -2.71 -7.23
N LEU A 65 8.23 -1.63 -6.45
CA LEU A 65 7.76 -0.33 -6.91
C LEU A 65 8.79 0.31 -7.82
N SER A 66 8.35 1.01 -8.87
CA SER A 66 9.22 1.98 -9.54
C SER A 66 9.66 3.09 -8.58
N GLU A 67 10.83 3.69 -8.79
CA GLU A 67 11.31 4.82 -7.96
C GLU A 67 10.29 5.98 -7.89
N ARG A 68 9.61 6.29 -9.00
CA ARG A 68 8.55 7.32 -9.02
C ARG A 68 7.40 6.96 -8.08
N ALA A 69 6.96 5.70 -8.11
CA ALA A 69 5.85 5.25 -7.28
C ALA A 69 6.25 5.15 -5.81
N LYS A 70 7.52 4.83 -5.51
CA LYS A 70 8.10 4.91 -4.17
C LYS A 70 8.06 6.33 -3.63
N THR A 71 8.47 7.35 -4.39
CA THR A 71 8.37 8.76 -3.95
C THR A 71 6.93 9.11 -3.58
N VAL A 72 5.96 8.74 -4.43
CA VAL A 72 4.54 8.99 -4.17
C VAL A 72 4.06 8.28 -2.90
N ALA A 73 4.44 7.02 -2.69
CA ALA A 73 4.05 6.27 -1.49
C ALA A 73 4.62 6.90 -0.21
N LEU A 74 5.89 7.32 -0.23
CA LEU A 74 6.53 7.97 0.91
C LEU A 74 5.89 9.33 1.23
N GLU A 75 5.65 10.17 0.22
CA GLU A 75 4.96 11.46 0.39
C GLU A 75 3.54 11.28 0.96
N SER A 76 2.81 10.25 0.51
CA SER A 76 1.48 9.98 1.05
C SER A 76 1.52 9.48 2.49
N ALA A 77 2.46 8.60 2.84
CA ALA A 77 2.60 8.13 4.23
C ALA A 77 2.99 9.26 5.18
N ASP A 78 3.87 10.17 4.75
CA ASP A 78 4.24 11.36 5.52
C ASP A 78 3.04 12.27 5.76
N ARG A 79 2.30 12.61 4.69
CA ARG A 79 1.08 13.42 4.78
C ARG A 79 0.02 12.81 5.71
N LEU A 80 -0.06 11.48 5.77
CA LEU A 80 -1.00 10.74 6.63
C LEU A 80 -0.45 10.48 8.04
N GLY A 81 0.81 10.81 8.33
CA GLY A 81 1.44 10.58 9.63
C GLY A 81 1.75 9.11 9.94
N VAL A 82 1.90 8.26 8.92
CA VAL A 82 2.06 6.80 9.03
C VAL A 82 3.40 6.29 8.46
N SER A 83 4.41 7.17 8.34
CA SER A 83 5.72 6.83 7.78
C SER A 83 6.40 5.64 8.48
N GLU A 84 6.23 5.49 9.80
CA GLU A 84 6.80 4.37 10.56
C GLU A 84 6.12 3.01 10.27
N GLN A 85 4.94 3.04 9.65
CA GLN A 85 4.17 1.84 9.31
C GLN A 85 4.41 1.42 7.85
N LEU A 86 5.06 2.25 7.04
CA LEU A 86 5.34 1.99 5.64
C LEU A 86 6.80 1.56 5.40
N GLU A 87 6.98 0.44 4.74
CA GLU A 87 8.26 0.01 4.16
C GLU A 87 8.15 -0.06 2.64
N VAL A 88 9.15 0.44 1.92
CA VAL A 88 9.17 0.41 0.45
C VAL A 88 10.46 -0.23 -0.04
N SER A 89 10.32 -1.24 -0.89
CA SER A 89 11.41 -1.87 -1.63
C SER A 89 11.20 -1.72 -3.13
N VAL A 90 12.26 -1.32 -3.82
CA VAL A 90 12.35 -1.16 -5.28
C VAL A 90 12.68 -2.50 -5.92
#